data_AF-A0A4Q7V4I6-F1
#
_entry.id   AF-A0A4Q7V4I6-F1
#
_cell.length_a   1.000
_cell.length_b   1.000
_cell.length_c   1.000
_cell.angle_alpha   90.00
_cell.angle_beta   90.00
_cell.angle_gamma   90.00
#
_symmetry.space_group_name_H-M   'P 1'
#
loop_
_entity.id
_entity.type
_entity.pdbx_description
1 polymer ?
#
loop_
_entity_poly.entity_id
_entity_poly.type
_entity_poly.pdbx_seq_one_letter_code
_entity_poly.pdbx_strand_id
1 'polypeptide(L)'
;MKPFSFSTVAHGATTLLALSASLASGAALAQSSGEFSLQALSSQPCEQMIAKLNTGLERKDPQALYSAGVIYEEGACVARDPAKAAHMMRGALDAGSLEAAASLALLTGLGDGVPQDYAAAGALLAKAGLKLGNETVVAGPDADYTRGYAYTWLRVAQRELRYPQELRATGTRGNAELDFEPRSGKWKTGTFRKTSNTEDIAVGSRIDRSRGAATAAIEEAAQAANAKVPAPDRNRVAPGSFSAKFTLAPAADDAQPGIGVIPIIGNVPRGRYGTGG
;
A
#
# COMPACT_ATOMS: atom_id res chain seq x y z
N MET A 1 -4.41 -3.37 25.80
CA MET A 1 -4.50 -4.32 24.68
C MET A 1 -4.15 -5.69 25.23
N LYS A 2 -5.02 -6.69 25.10
CA LYS A 2 -4.70 -8.06 25.55
C LYS A 2 -3.80 -8.72 24.50
N PRO A 3 -2.67 -9.34 24.89
CA PRO A 3 -1.91 -10.21 24.00
C PRO A 3 -2.72 -11.47 23.68
N PHE A 4 -2.37 -12.14 22.59
CA PHE A 4 -2.87 -13.47 22.28
C PHE A 4 -2.54 -14.44 23.44
N SER A 5 -3.54 -15.21 23.89
CA SER A 5 -3.41 -16.06 25.08
C SER A 5 -3.11 -17.52 24.75
N PHE A 6 -2.10 -18.06 25.44
CA PHE A 6 -1.98 -19.48 25.79
C PHE A 6 -1.72 -19.59 27.30
N SER A 7 -2.15 -20.70 27.90
CA SER A 7 -2.27 -20.89 29.34
C SER A 7 -1.14 -21.76 29.93
N THR A 8 -0.77 -21.47 31.21
CA THR A 8 -0.14 -22.36 32.24
C THR A 8 1.36 -22.73 32.08
N VAL A 9 2.24 -22.95 33.08
CA VAL A 9 2.34 -22.95 34.58
C VAL A 9 3.76 -22.49 34.97
N ALA A 10 3.92 -21.97 36.20
CA ALA A 10 5.12 -21.53 36.93
C ALA A 10 6.29 -22.55 37.07
N HIS A 11 7.48 -22.08 37.50
CA HIS A 11 8.26 -22.51 38.69
C HIS A 11 9.40 -21.49 38.93
N GLY A 12 9.61 -21.09 40.20
CA GLY A 12 10.54 -20.03 40.59
C GLY A 12 11.91 -20.49 41.08
N ALA A 13 12.81 -19.54 41.36
CA ALA A 13 13.64 -19.44 42.56
C ALA A 13 14.64 -18.26 42.46
N THR A 14 14.92 -17.73 43.64
CA THR A 14 15.60 -16.49 44.05
C THR A 14 17.14 -16.57 44.03
N THR A 15 17.88 -15.48 43.73
CA THR A 15 18.97 -14.91 44.59
C THR A 15 19.65 -13.66 43.97
N LEU A 16 20.07 -12.75 44.85
CA LEU A 16 20.62 -11.38 44.66
C LEU A 16 22.14 -11.34 44.37
N LEU A 17 22.60 -10.32 43.63
CA LEU A 17 23.74 -9.45 44.00
C LEU A 17 23.90 -8.26 43.03
N ALA A 18 24.15 -7.08 43.59
CA ALA A 18 24.24 -5.78 42.93
C ALA A 18 25.65 -5.44 42.42
N LEU A 19 25.78 -4.66 41.34
CA LEU A 19 26.53 -3.39 41.29
C LEU A 19 26.52 -2.73 39.89
N SER A 20 26.19 -1.44 39.87
CA SER A 20 26.56 -0.38 38.91
C SER A 20 26.52 -0.69 37.39
N ALA A 21 25.45 -0.24 36.73
CA ALA A 21 25.48 0.07 35.30
C ALA A 21 25.05 1.53 35.09
N SER A 22 25.96 2.30 34.51
CA SER A 22 25.86 3.72 34.20
C SER A 22 24.56 4.08 33.49
N LEU A 23 23.93 5.18 33.92
CA LEU A 23 22.86 5.86 33.20
C LEU A 23 23.41 6.42 31.88
N ALA A 24 23.49 5.57 30.86
CA ALA A 24 23.44 6.04 29.49
C ALA A 24 21.98 6.47 29.25
N SER A 25 21.72 7.77 29.25
CA SER A 25 20.45 8.34 28.80
C SER A 25 20.19 7.86 27.37
N GLY A 26 19.36 6.83 27.27
CA GLY A 26 19.00 6.15 26.04
C GLY A 26 18.12 7.05 25.18
N ALA A 27 18.74 7.69 24.21
CA ALA A 27 18.16 7.67 22.88
C ALA A 27 18.59 6.34 22.25
N ALA A 28 17.88 5.26 22.60
CA ALA A 28 17.88 4.08 21.75
C ALA A 28 17.30 4.56 20.42
N LEU A 29 18.17 4.95 19.49
CA LEU A 29 17.85 4.95 18.08
C LEU A 29 17.45 3.50 17.81
N ALA A 30 16.14 3.24 17.89
CA ALA A 30 15.54 2.03 17.40
C ALA A 30 15.86 2.02 15.90
N GLN A 31 17.05 1.52 15.58
CA GLN A 31 17.30 0.93 14.29
C GLN A 31 16.28 -0.19 14.23
N SER A 32 15.10 0.09 13.68
CA SER A 32 14.20 -0.94 13.21
C SER A 32 14.98 -1.62 12.09
N SER A 33 15.83 -2.57 12.49
CA SER A 33 16.36 -3.54 11.55
C SER A 33 15.16 -4.03 10.75
N GLY A 34 15.29 -4.26 9.44
CA GLY A 34 14.17 -4.64 8.57
C GLY A 34 13.47 -5.95 8.95
N GLU A 35 13.65 -6.43 10.18
CA GLU A 35 13.13 -7.61 10.82
C GLU A 35 11.59 -7.68 10.83
N PHE A 36 10.92 -6.53 10.92
CA PHE A 36 9.46 -6.41 10.82
C PHE A 36 8.99 -6.01 9.41
N SER A 37 9.87 -5.96 8.42
CA SER A 37 9.41 -5.73 7.04
C SER A 37 8.54 -6.91 6.59
N LEU A 38 7.51 -6.63 5.78
CA LEU A 38 6.62 -7.66 5.25
C LEU A 38 7.39 -8.74 4.47
N GLN A 39 8.48 -8.40 3.81
CA GLN A 39 9.36 -9.36 3.14
C GLN A 39 10.11 -10.28 4.14
N ALA A 40 10.63 -9.72 5.22
CA ALA A 40 11.29 -10.51 6.26
C ALA A 40 10.29 -11.40 7.02
N LEU A 41 9.06 -10.94 7.19
CA LEU A 41 7.99 -11.67 7.86
C LEU A 41 7.41 -12.78 6.97
N SER A 42 7.17 -12.51 5.68
CA SER A 42 6.57 -13.47 4.75
C SER A 42 7.48 -14.64 4.36
N SER A 43 8.79 -14.51 4.56
CA SER A 43 9.74 -15.60 4.36
C SER A 43 9.77 -16.61 5.51
N GLN A 44 9.09 -16.34 6.62
CA GLN A 44 9.03 -17.20 7.80
C GLN A 44 7.71 -17.98 7.86
N PRO A 45 7.68 -19.17 8.49
CA PRO A 45 6.43 -19.86 8.81
C PRO A 45 5.50 -18.98 9.66
N CYS A 46 4.19 -19.18 9.52
CA CYS A 46 3.15 -18.38 10.19
C CYS A 46 3.38 -18.21 11.71
N GLU A 47 3.77 -19.29 12.40
CA GLU A 47 4.03 -19.25 13.85
C GLU A 47 5.17 -18.28 14.21
N GLN A 48 6.30 -18.36 13.49
CA GLN A 48 7.46 -17.51 13.73
C GLN A 48 7.17 -16.05 13.33
N MET A 49 6.47 -15.85 12.22
CA MET A 49 6.02 -14.53 11.78
C MET A 49 5.20 -13.84 12.88
N ILE A 50 4.19 -14.52 13.43
CA ILE A 50 3.32 -13.97 14.47
C ILE A 50 4.07 -13.77 15.78
N ALA A 51 4.92 -14.72 16.18
CA ALA A 51 5.76 -14.57 17.37
C ALA A 51 6.65 -13.32 17.27
N LYS A 52 7.32 -13.14 16.13
CA LYS A 52 8.17 -11.98 15.87
C LYS A 52 7.35 -10.70 15.87
N LEU A 53 6.24 -10.66 15.15
CA LEU A 53 5.35 -9.50 15.10
C LEU A 53 4.88 -9.07 16.49
N ASN A 54 4.51 -10.02 17.36
CA ASN A 54 4.11 -9.73 18.74
C ASN A 54 5.20 -8.98 19.53
N THR A 55 6.47 -9.34 19.36
CA THR A 55 7.57 -8.62 20.02
C THR A 55 7.67 -7.15 19.61
N GLY A 56 7.38 -6.84 18.34
CA GLY A 56 7.33 -5.48 17.83
C GLY A 56 6.09 -4.71 18.30
N LEU A 57 4.95 -5.40 18.39
CA LEU A 57 3.70 -4.83 18.91
C LEU A 57 3.80 -4.44 20.39
N GLU A 58 4.47 -5.24 21.21
CA GLU A 58 4.74 -4.92 22.62
C GLU A 58 5.57 -3.65 22.77
N ARG A 59 6.52 -3.44 21.86
CA ARG A 59 7.38 -2.25 21.80
C ARG A 59 6.71 -1.05 21.11
N LYS A 60 5.50 -1.23 20.55
CA LYS A 60 4.82 -0.26 19.68
C LYS A 60 5.71 0.22 18.53
N ASP A 61 6.49 -0.70 17.97
CA ASP A 61 7.34 -0.40 16.84
C ASP A 61 6.47 0.00 15.62
N PRO A 62 6.75 1.14 14.97
CA PRO A 62 5.90 1.66 13.89
C PRO A 62 5.83 0.70 12.69
N GLN A 63 6.94 0.00 12.39
CA GLN A 63 7.00 -0.95 11.28
C GLN A 63 6.27 -2.26 11.62
N ALA A 64 6.37 -2.73 12.87
CA ALA A 64 5.61 -3.88 13.33
C ALA A 64 4.10 -3.59 13.33
N LEU A 65 3.68 -2.41 13.80
CA LEU A 65 2.28 -1.98 13.77
C LEU A 65 1.75 -1.90 12.33
N TYR A 66 2.52 -1.31 11.42
CA TYR A 66 2.17 -1.26 10.00
C TYR A 66 2.00 -2.66 9.40
N SER A 67 2.99 -3.54 9.61
CA SER A 67 2.98 -4.90 9.06
C SER A 67 1.86 -5.75 9.65
N ALA A 68 1.55 -5.57 10.93
CA ALA A 68 0.38 -6.21 11.54
C ALA A 68 -0.91 -5.75 10.89
N GLY A 69 -1.02 -4.45 10.59
CA GLY A 69 -2.15 -3.90 9.85
C GLY A 69 -2.35 -4.60 8.51
N VAL A 70 -1.29 -4.73 7.72
CA VAL A 70 -1.33 -5.41 6.41
C VAL A 70 -1.69 -6.89 6.56
N ILE A 71 -1.10 -7.59 7.53
CA ILE A 71 -1.41 -9.00 7.81
C ILE A 71 -2.91 -9.21 8.13
N TYR A 72 -3.52 -8.33 8.94
CA TYR A 72 -4.96 -8.39 9.21
C TYR A 72 -5.83 -7.99 8.01
N GLU A 73 -5.39 -7.04 7.19
CA GLU A 73 -6.11 -6.63 5.97
C GLU A 73 -6.21 -7.79 4.97
N GLU A 74 -5.12 -8.53 4.81
CA GLU A 74 -5.00 -9.64 3.85
C GLU A 74 -5.49 -10.98 4.41
N GLY A 75 -5.46 -11.16 5.74
CA GLY A 75 -5.69 -12.45 6.36
C GLY A 75 -4.50 -13.42 6.18
N ALA A 76 -3.27 -12.90 6.14
CA ALA A 76 -2.08 -13.73 6.04
C ALA A 76 -1.77 -14.39 7.39
N CYS A 77 -1.85 -15.73 7.48
CA CYS A 77 -1.65 -16.50 8.73
C CYS A 77 -2.65 -16.22 9.87
N VAL A 78 -3.56 -15.26 9.71
CA VAL A 78 -4.63 -14.91 10.66
C VAL A 78 -5.94 -14.71 9.89
N ALA A 79 -7.08 -14.75 10.58
CA ALA A 79 -8.35 -14.38 9.94
C ALA A 79 -8.33 -12.90 9.52
N ARG A 80 -8.80 -12.61 8.30
CA ARG A 80 -8.93 -11.25 7.79
C ARG A 80 -9.84 -10.43 8.71
N ASP A 81 -9.33 -9.30 9.19
CA ASP A 81 -10.01 -8.40 10.11
C ASP A 81 -9.65 -6.93 9.78
N PRO A 82 -10.39 -6.29 8.85
CA PRO A 82 -10.06 -4.95 8.38
C PRO A 82 -10.24 -3.88 9.48
N ALA A 83 -11.08 -4.13 10.49
CA ALA A 83 -11.23 -3.23 11.62
C ALA A 83 -9.98 -3.23 12.49
N LYS A 84 -9.40 -4.41 12.78
CA LYS A 84 -8.09 -4.50 13.42
C LYS A 84 -6.99 -3.93 12.55
N ALA A 85 -7.03 -4.16 11.23
CA ALA A 85 -6.07 -3.58 10.30
C ALA A 85 -6.02 -2.05 10.42
N ALA A 86 -7.18 -1.40 10.34
CA ALA A 86 -7.30 0.05 10.49
C ALA A 86 -6.81 0.54 11.86
N HIS A 87 -7.10 -0.20 12.93
CA HIS A 87 -6.59 0.11 14.26
C HIS A 87 -5.06 0.04 14.32
N MET A 88 -4.44 -1.02 13.79
CA MET A 88 -2.99 -1.17 13.77
C MET A 88 -2.31 -0.09 12.92
N MET A 89 -2.88 0.23 11.75
CA MET A 89 -2.37 1.28 10.87
C MET A 89 -2.49 2.68 11.51
N ARG A 90 -3.58 2.95 12.25
CA ARG A 90 -3.69 4.19 13.04
C ARG A 90 -2.55 4.28 14.06
N GLY A 91 -2.33 3.21 14.81
CA GLY A 91 -1.23 3.14 15.78
C GLY A 91 0.15 3.30 15.14
N ALA A 92 0.37 2.70 13.97
CA ALA A 92 1.61 2.85 13.20
C ALA A 92 1.84 4.30 12.76
N LEU A 93 0.79 4.97 12.28
CA LEU A 93 0.84 6.38 11.89
C LEU A 93 1.13 7.29 13.08
N ASP A 94 0.50 7.03 14.22
CA ASP A 94 0.74 7.78 15.47
C ASP A 94 2.16 7.53 16.02
N ALA A 95 2.74 6.36 15.74
CA ALA A 95 4.13 6.01 16.05
C ALA A 95 5.15 6.47 14.99
N GLY A 96 4.71 7.10 13.90
CA GLY A 96 5.57 7.73 12.89
C GLY A 96 5.75 7.00 11.55
N SER A 97 5.06 5.87 11.31
CA SER A 97 5.04 5.24 9.98
C SER A 97 4.12 5.99 9.03
N LEU A 98 4.70 6.68 8.05
CA LEU A 98 3.94 7.39 7.02
C LEU A 98 3.31 6.42 6.00
N GLU A 99 3.86 5.21 5.85
CA GLU A 99 3.29 4.15 5.01
C GLU A 99 1.88 3.77 5.47
N ALA A 100 1.65 3.79 6.78
CA ALA A 100 0.36 3.47 7.37
C ALA A 100 -0.75 4.46 7.01
N ALA A 101 -0.41 5.72 6.70
CA ALA A 101 -1.40 6.72 6.27
C ALA A 101 -2.08 6.33 4.97
N ALA A 102 -1.31 5.80 4.01
CA ALA A 102 -1.81 5.41 2.70
C ALA A 102 -2.78 4.22 2.82
N SER A 103 -2.39 3.19 3.58
CA SER A 103 -3.24 2.02 3.80
C SER A 103 -4.48 2.34 4.64
N LEU A 104 -4.35 3.18 5.66
CA LEU A 104 -5.50 3.63 6.44
C LEU A 104 -6.45 4.50 5.63
N ALA A 105 -5.93 5.37 4.75
CA ALA A 105 -6.75 6.13 3.81
C ALA A 105 -7.52 5.21 2.87
N LEU A 106 -6.92 4.10 2.41
CA LEU A 106 -7.61 3.11 1.59
C LEU A 106 -8.76 2.44 2.34
N LEU A 107 -8.53 1.93 3.55
CA LEU A 107 -9.58 1.29 4.37
C LEU A 107 -10.71 2.28 4.68
N THR A 108 -10.36 3.53 4.99
CA THR A 108 -11.32 4.62 5.26
C THR A 108 -12.11 4.99 4.00
N GLY A 109 -11.47 5.06 2.83
CA GLY A 109 -12.15 5.37 1.58
C GLY A 109 -13.03 4.23 1.07
N LEU A 110 -12.67 2.98 1.34
CA LEU A 110 -13.50 1.82 1.00
C LEU A 110 -14.65 1.61 1.99
N GLY A 111 -14.50 2.08 3.23
CA GLY A 111 -15.39 1.70 4.33
C GLY A 111 -15.18 0.26 4.80
N ASP A 112 -13.94 -0.24 4.68
CA ASP A 112 -13.58 -1.63 4.99
C ASP A 112 -13.06 -1.70 6.43
N GLY A 113 -13.90 -2.21 7.34
CA GLY A 113 -13.59 -2.27 8.78
C GLY A 113 -13.72 -0.94 9.54
N VAL A 114 -13.93 0.16 8.83
CA VAL A 114 -14.22 1.51 9.36
C VAL A 114 -15.32 2.16 8.52
N PRO A 115 -16.05 3.18 9.01
CA PRO A 115 -17.00 3.92 8.20
C PRO A 115 -16.33 4.56 6.98
N GLN A 116 -17.01 4.55 5.83
CA GLN A 116 -16.51 5.17 4.61
C GLN A 116 -16.45 6.70 4.77
N ASP A 117 -15.28 7.29 4.52
CA ASP A 117 -15.10 8.74 4.49
C ASP A 117 -13.94 9.16 3.57
N TYR A 118 -14.29 9.65 2.37
CA TYR A 118 -13.29 10.14 1.41
C TYR A 118 -12.57 11.41 1.87
N ALA A 119 -13.21 12.29 2.64
CA ALA A 119 -12.56 13.50 3.13
C ALA A 119 -11.52 13.15 4.20
N ALA A 120 -11.86 12.25 5.13
CA ALA A 120 -10.90 11.74 6.10
C ALA A 120 -9.74 11.00 5.41
N ALA A 121 -10.01 10.18 4.39
CA ALA A 121 -8.99 9.52 3.60
C ALA A 121 -8.03 10.53 2.93
N GLY A 122 -8.56 11.58 2.29
CA GLY A 122 -7.75 12.61 1.66
C GLY A 122 -6.93 13.43 2.64
N ALA A 123 -7.48 13.73 3.82
CA ALA A 123 -6.76 14.42 4.89
C ALA A 123 -5.60 13.58 5.44
N LEU A 124 -5.77 12.26 5.56
CA LEU A 124 -4.68 11.34 5.92
C LEU A 124 -3.54 11.38 4.89
N LEU A 125 -3.87 11.37 3.60
CA LEU A 125 -2.89 11.49 2.52
C LEU A 125 -2.18 12.84 2.55
N ALA A 126 -2.93 13.93 2.76
CA ALA A 126 -2.41 15.29 2.88
C ALA A 126 -1.39 15.39 4.02
N LYS A 127 -1.75 14.89 5.20
CA LYS A 127 -0.92 14.90 6.40
C LYS A 127 0.36 14.10 6.20
N ALA A 128 0.31 13.01 5.44
CA ALA A 128 1.47 12.20 5.10
C ALA A 128 2.28 12.75 3.91
N GLY A 129 1.87 13.88 3.32
CA GLY A 129 2.54 14.47 2.15
C GLY A 129 2.45 13.63 0.88
N LEU A 130 1.47 12.71 0.82
CA LEU A 130 1.30 11.79 -0.30
C LEU A 130 0.50 12.47 -1.42
N LYS A 131 1.11 12.54 -2.60
CA LYS A 131 0.50 13.10 -3.81
C LYS A 131 0.17 11.98 -4.79
N LEU A 132 -1.01 12.03 -5.39
CA LEU A 132 -1.44 11.07 -6.40
C LEU A 132 -0.83 11.37 -7.78
N GLY A 133 0.42 10.97 -8.00
CA GLY A 133 1.10 11.20 -9.28
C GLY A 133 1.09 12.67 -9.68
N ASN A 134 0.59 12.97 -10.89
CA ASN A 134 0.29 14.34 -11.31
C ASN A 134 -1.12 14.72 -10.85
N GLU A 135 -1.23 15.15 -9.59
CA GLU A 135 -2.45 15.67 -8.99
C GLU A 135 -2.55 17.19 -9.18
N THR A 136 -3.60 17.64 -9.87
CA THR A 136 -3.96 19.08 -9.99
C THR A 136 -5.32 19.31 -9.36
N VAL A 137 -5.40 19.24 -8.03
CA VAL A 137 -6.64 19.55 -7.29
C VAL A 137 -6.65 21.02 -6.91
N VAL A 138 -7.73 21.71 -7.24
CA VAL A 138 -7.94 23.09 -6.79
C VAL A 138 -8.05 23.10 -5.26
N ALA A 139 -7.22 23.90 -4.60
CA ALA A 139 -7.27 24.06 -3.15
C ALA A 139 -8.65 24.62 -2.73
N GLY A 140 -9.23 24.04 -1.68
CA GLY A 140 -10.56 24.40 -1.21
C GLY A 140 -11.11 23.37 -0.22
N PRO A 141 -12.34 23.57 0.29
CA PRO A 141 -12.95 22.70 1.30
C PRO A 141 -13.15 21.25 0.82
N ASP A 142 -13.21 21.05 -0.49
CA ASP A 142 -13.46 19.76 -1.15
C ASP A 142 -12.19 19.07 -1.66
N ALA A 143 -11.02 19.66 -1.44
CA ALA A 143 -9.75 19.14 -1.95
C ALA A 143 -9.43 17.75 -1.35
N ASP A 144 -9.62 17.59 -0.04
CA ASP A 144 -9.37 16.32 0.64
C ASP A 144 -10.39 15.25 0.22
N TYR A 145 -11.68 15.60 0.13
CA TYR A 145 -12.68 14.67 -0.40
C TYR A 145 -12.29 14.15 -1.79
N THR A 146 -11.88 15.06 -2.67
CA THR A 146 -11.48 14.75 -4.04
C THR A 146 -10.24 13.86 -4.07
N ARG A 147 -9.23 14.15 -3.25
CA ARG A 147 -8.01 13.34 -3.14
C ARG A 147 -8.32 11.94 -2.60
N GLY A 148 -9.10 11.83 -1.53
CA GLY A 148 -9.43 10.53 -0.95
C GLY A 148 -10.28 9.66 -1.88
N TYR A 149 -11.24 10.27 -2.59
CA TYR A 149 -12.01 9.57 -3.62
C TYR A 149 -11.11 9.06 -4.77
N ALA A 150 -10.28 9.95 -5.33
CA ALA A 150 -9.33 9.59 -6.38
C ALA A 150 -8.38 8.48 -5.93
N TYR A 151 -7.83 8.58 -4.72
CA TYR A 151 -6.94 7.58 -4.15
C TYR A 151 -7.62 6.22 -4.03
N THR A 152 -8.80 6.19 -3.44
CA THR A 152 -9.56 4.95 -3.22
C THR A 152 -9.80 4.24 -4.53
N TRP A 153 -10.33 4.95 -5.52
CA TRP A 153 -10.58 4.36 -6.82
C TRP A 153 -9.31 3.88 -7.51
N LEU A 154 -8.23 4.68 -7.51
CA LEU A 154 -6.97 4.30 -8.15
C LEU A 154 -6.40 3.02 -7.52
N ARG A 155 -6.49 2.88 -6.20
CA ARG A 155 -6.06 1.66 -5.49
C ARG A 155 -6.95 0.46 -5.83
N VAL A 156 -8.25 0.64 -6.00
CA VAL A 156 -9.14 -0.46 -6.45
C VAL A 156 -8.80 -0.85 -7.89
N ALA A 157 -8.69 0.10 -8.81
CA ALA A 157 -8.31 -0.17 -10.19
C ALA A 157 -6.97 -0.91 -10.27
N GLN A 158 -5.97 -0.52 -9.46
CA GLN A 158 -4.72 -1.27 -9.35
C GLN A 158 -4.89 -2.72 -8.90
N ARG A 159 -5.73 -2.96 -7.89
CA ARG A 159 -6.00 -4.32 -7.38
C ARG A 159 -6.73 -5.18 -8.40
N GLU A 160 -7.55 -4.57 -9.26
CA GLU A 160 -8.24 -5.26 -10.35
C GLU A 160 -7.39 -5.44 -11.60
N LEU A 161 -6.29 -4.70 -11.75
CA LEU A 161 -5.42 -4.79 -12.91
C LEU A 161 -4.81 -6.18 -13.02
N ARG A 162 -5.16 -6.90 -14.09
CA ARG A 162 -4.59 -8.21 -14.42
C ARG A 162 -3.53 -8.04 -15.49
N TYR A 163 -2.39 -8.72 -15.33
CA TYR A 163 -1.36 -8.72 -16.36
C TYR A 163 -1.81 -9.57 -17.57
N PRO A 164 -1.98 -8.98 -18.78
CA PRO A 164 -2.50 -9.68 -19.95
C PRO A 164 -1.65 -10.89 -20.35
N GLN A 165 -2.30 -11.97 -20.79
CA GLN A 165 -1.63 -13.18 -21.27
C GLN A 165 -0.71 -12.89 -22.48
N GLU A 166 -1.11 -11.94 -23.33
CA GLU A 166 -0.38 -11.49 -24.51
C GLU A 166 0.95 -10.82 -24.14
N LEU A 167 0.98 -10.11 -23.00
CA LEU A 167 2.22 -9.53 -22.48
C LEU A 167 3.10 -10.60 -21.83
N ARG A 168 2.52 -11.62 -21.16
CA ARG A 168 3.26 -12.78 -20.62
C ARG A 168 4.01 -13.53 -21.71
N ALA A 169 3.34 -13.83 -22.82
CA ALA A 169 3.92 -14.56 -23.94
C ALA A 169 5.13 -13.87 -24.57
N THR A 170 5.29 -12.57 -24.36
CA THR A 170 6.38 -11.76 -24.92
C THR A 170 7.35 -11.22 -23.87
N GLY A 171 7.11 -11.48 -22.58
CA GLY A 171 7.86 -10.86 -21.47
C GLY A 171 7.79 -9.32 -21.47
N THR A 172 6.81 -8.73 -22.17
CA THR A 172 6.79 -7.28 -22.40
C THR A 172 6.41 -6.55 -21.12
N ARG A 173 7.32 -5.68 -20.66
CA ARG A 173 7.06 -4.69 -19.62
C ARG A 173 6.62 -3.36 -20.23
N GLY A 174 5.70 -2.67 -19.58
CA GLY A 174 5.31 -1.32 -20.01
C GLY A 174 4.63 -0.52 -18.92
N ASN A 175 4.55 0.79 -19.16
CA ASN A 175 3.88 1.73 -18.29
C ASN A 175 2.51 2.09 -18.87
N ALA A 176 1.49 1.92 -18.07
CA ALA A 176 0.16 2.43 -18.27
C ALA A 176 0.01 3.79 -17.58
N GLU A 177 -0.68 4.72 -18.20
CA GLU A 177 -1.09 5.97 -17.58
C GLU A 177 -2.61 5.96 -17.50
N LEU A 178 -3.18 6.30 -16.34
CA LEU A 178 -4.62 6.41 -16.15
C LEU A 178 -4.93 7.83 -15.76
N ASP A 179 -5.76 8.47 -16.57
CA ASP A 179 -6.17 9.84 -16.39
C ASP A 179 -7.59 9.87 -15.81
N PHE A 180 -7.78 10.75 -14.84
CA PHE A 180 -9.00 10.81 -14.08
C PHE A 180 -9.45 12.23 -13.83
N GLU A 181 -10.74 12.47 -14.10
CA GLU A 181 -11.42 13.71 -13.78
C GLU A 181 -12.59 13.42 -12.81
N PRO A 182 -12.39 13.63 -11.50
CA PRO A 182 -13.36 13.22 -10.48
C PRO A 182 -14.74 13.84 -10.63
N ARG A 183 -14.82 15.07 -11.15
CA ARG A 183 -16.10 15.79 -11.26
C ARG A 183 -17.02 15.16 -12.29
N SER A 184 -16.47 14.64 -13.38
CA SER A 184 -17.28 13.97 -14.41
C SER A 184 -17.72 12.58 -13.96
N GLY A 185 -17.03 11.99 -12.97
CA GLY A 185 -17.15 10.58 -12.60
C GLY A 185 -16.77 9.64 -13.74
N LYS A 186 -16.19 10.16 -14.83
CA LYS A 186 -15.77 9.41 -16.01
C LYS A 186 -14.26 9.22 -15.94
N TRP A 187 -13.85 7.99 -16.19
CA TRP A 187 -12.45 7.59 -16.24
C TRP A 187 -12.04 7.48 -17.70
N LYS A 188 -10.87 8.04 -18.03
CA LYS A 188 -10.29 7.89 -19.36
C LYS A 188 -8.98 7.14 -19.21
N THR A 189 -8.87 6.00 -19.85
CA THR A 189 -7.58 5.31 -19.91
C THR A 189 -6.60 6.17 -20.71
N GLY A 190 -5.46 6.50 -20.11
CA GLY A 190 -4.39 7.24 -20.76
C GLY A 190 -3.60 6.36 -21.72
N THR A 191 -2.44 6.85 -22.16
CA THR A 191 -1.65 6.20 -23.20
C THR A 191 -0.71 5.14 -22.61
N PHE A 192 -0.79 3.89 -23.06
CA PHE A 192 0.21 2.87 -22.73
C PHE A 192 1.53 3.12 -23.48
N ARG A 193 2.65 3.19 -22.75
CA ARG A 193 4.01 3.29 -23.29
C ARG A 193 4.87 2.11 -22.86
N LYS A 194 5.38 1.34 -23.82
CA LYS A 194 6.31 0.23 -23.59
C LYS A 194 7.66 0.75 -23.05
N THR A 195 8.31 0.01 -22.15
CA THR A 195 9.57 0.42 -21.48
C THR A 195 10.74 -0.55 -21.71
N SER A 196 10.63 -1.54 -22.60
CA SER A 196 11.71 -2.52 -22.78
C SER A 196 12.84 -1.95 -23.65
N ASN A 197 14.08 -2.08 -23.17
CA ASN A 197 15.33 -1.77 -23.88
C ASN A 197 15.79 -2.89 -24.84
N THR A 198 14.97 -3.88 -25.15
CA THR A 198 15.34 -4.89 -26.15
C THR A 198 15.15 -4.32 -27.54
N GLU A 199 16.27 -3.97 -28.16
CA GLU A 199 16.47 -4.08 -29.60
C GLU A 199 16.06 -5.50 -30.03
N ASP A 200 14.77 -5.72 -30.23
CA ASP A 200 14.28 -6.86 -31.00
C ASP A 200 13.16 -6.38 -31.92
N ILE A 201 13.60 -6.22 -33.16
CA ILE A 201 12.87 -5.88 -34.36
C ILE A 201 11.84 -7.00 -34.61
N ALA A 202 10.55 -6.73 -34.42
CA ALA A 202 9.50 -7.55 -35.02
C ALA A 202 8.15 -6.81 -35.16
N VAL A 203 7.85 -6.43 -36.41
CA VAL A 203 6.55 -6.37 -37.11
C VAL A 203 5.37 -5.74 -36.35
N GLY A 204 4.87 -4.61 -36.88
CA GLY A 204 3.79 -3.77 -36.32
C GLY A 204 2.54 -4.50 -35.80
N SER A 205 2.13 -5.62 -36.40
CA SER A 205 0.95 -6.38 -35.97
C SER A 205 1.05 -7.04 -34.59
N ARG A 206 2.26 -7.26 -34.06
CA ARG A 206 2.47 -7.83 -32.72
C ARG A 206 2.56 -6.74 -31.64
N ILE A 207 3.10 -5.58 -32.00
CA ILE A 207 3.19 -4.40 -31.14
C ILE A 207 1.79 -3.83 -30.89
N ASP A 208 0.98 -3.72 -31.95
CA ASP A 208 -0.40 -3.22 -31.84
C ASP A 208 -1.28 -4.14 -30.99
N ARG A 209 -1.10 -5.46 -31.09
CA ARG A 209 -1.80 -6.43 -30.22
C ARG A 209 -1.40 -6.30 -28.75
N SER A 210 -0.10 -6.14 -28.46
CA SER A 210 0.39 -5.97 -27.09
C SER A 210 -0.12 -4.68 -26.45
N ARG A 211 -0.15 -3.59 -27.23
CA ARG A 211 -0.72 -2.31 -26.81
C ARG A 211 -2.23 -2.41 -26.61
N GLY A 212 -2.95 -3.06 -27.54
CA GLY A 212 -4.39 -3.30 -27.42
C GLY A 212 -4.76 -4.12 -26.19
N ALA A 213 -4.03 -5.21 -25.91
CA ALA A 213 -4.24 -6.02 -24.72
C ALA A 213 -3.96 -5.26 -23.42
N ALA A 214 -2.90 -4.43 -23.39
CA ALA A 214 -2.62 -3.56 -22.26
C ALA A 214 -3.73 -2.53 -22.04
N THR A 215 -4.21 -1.86 -23.10
CA THR A 215 -5.34 -0.92 -23.02
C THR A 215 -6.60 -1.60 -22.49
N ALA A 216 -6.96 -2.78 -23.03
CA ALA A 216 -8.15 -3.52 -22.61
C ALA A 216 -8.10 -3.90 -21.13
N ALA A 217 -6.95 -4.36 -20.61
CA ALA A 217 -6.82 -4.70 -19.20
C ALA A 217 -6.93 -3.49 -18.27
N ILE A 218 -6.45 -2.31 -18.71
CA ILE A 218 -6.62 -1.06 -17.96
C ILE A 218 -8.10 -0.64 -17.95
N GLU A 219 -8.79 -0.75 -19.09
CA GLU A 219 -10.21 -0.44 -19.21
C GLU A 219 -11.06 -1.36 -18.33
N GLU A 220 -10.78 -2.67 -18.32
CA GLU A 220 -11.44 -3.66 -17.48
C GLU A 220 -11.23 -3.35 -15.99
N ALA A 221 -10.00 -3.05 -15.58
CA ALA A 221 -9.68 -2.66 -14.21
C ALA A 221 -10.41 -1.37 -13.78
N ALA A 222 -10.50 -0.39 -14.68
CA ALA A 222 -11.25 0.84 -14.44
C ALA A 222 -12.77 0.58 -14.31
N GLN A 223 -13.33 -0.29 -15.14
CA GLN A 223 -14.74 -0.70 -15.03
C GLN A 223 -15.02 -1.44 -13.73
N ALA A 224 -14.14 -2.36 -13.32
CA ALA A 224 -14.25 -3.06 -12.05
C ALA A 224 -14.17 -2.09 -10.86
N ALA A 225 -13.31 -1.07 -10.92
CA ALA A 225 -13.25 -0.03 -9.92
C ALA A 225 -14.54 0.81 -9.86
N ASN A 226 -15.15 1.14 -11.00
CA ASN A 226 -16.46 1.82 -11.05
C ASN A 226 -17.59 1.00 -10.43
N ALA A 227 -17.51 -0.33 -10.52
CA ALA A 227 -18.50 -1.21 -9.91
C ALA A 227 -18.33 -1.32 -8.38
N LYS A 228 -17.10 -1.18 -7.88
CA LYS A 228 -16.76 -1.38 -6.45
C LYS A 228 -16.70 -0.09 -5.64
N VAL A 229 -16.40 1.04 -6.28
CA VAL A 229 -16.32 2.36 -5.63
C VAL A 229 -17.56 3.17 -6.00
N PRO A 230 -18.42 3.51 -5.02
CA PRO A 230 -19.61 4.32 -5.26
C PRO A 230 -19.28 5.65 -5.94
N ALA A 231 -20.14 6.11 -6.85
CA ALA A 231 -19.98 7.42 -7.47
C ALA A 231 -19.85 8.54 -6.41
N PRO A 232 -19.01 9.55 -6.64
CA PRO A 232 -18.76 10.57 -5.63
C PRO A 232 -19.95 11.53 -5.54
N ASP A 233 -20.13 12.15 -4.37
CA ASP A 233 -20.99 13.32 -4.23
C ASP A 233 -20.46 14.47 -5.10
N ARG A 234 -21.18 14.77 -6.18
CA ARG A 234 -20.80 15.79 -7.17
C ARG A 234 -20.67 17.20 -6.58
N ASN A 235 -21.30 17.46 -5.43
CA ASN A 235 -21.21 18.75 -4.76
C ASN A 235 -19.94 18.90 -3.92
N ARG A 236 -19.25 17.79 -3.65
CA ARG A 236 -18.04 17.74 -2.81
C ARG A 236 -16.78 17.40 -3.60
N VAL A 237 -16.87 17.42 -4.93
CA VAL A 237 -15.76 17.15 -5.82
C VAL A 237 -15.23 18.46 -6.38
N ALA A 238 -14.04 18.84 -5.92
CA ALA A 238 -13.30 19.96 -6.45
C ALA A 238 -12.89 19.70 -7.91
N PRO A 239 -12.87 20.74 -8.76
CA PRO A 239 -12.26 20.65 -10.08
C PRO A 239 -10.80 20.20 -9.95
N GLY A 240 -10.40 19.27 -10.81
CA GLY A 240 -9.03 18.81 -10.87
C GLY A 240 -8.85 17.63 -11.80
N SER A 241 -7.59 17.31 -12.07
CA SER A 241 -7.22 16.10 -12.81
C SER A 241 -6.18 15.31 -12.03
N PHE A 242 -6.24 14.00 -12.16
CA PHE A 242 -5.30 13.07 -11.57
C PHE A 242 -4.76 12.20 -12.69
N SER A 243 -3.43 12.08 -12.76
CA SER A 243 -2.80 11.12 -13.65
C SER A 243 -1.88 10.22 -12.85
N ALA A 244 -2.14 8.92 -12.93
CA ALA A 244 -1.40 7.89 -12.24
C ALA A 244 -0.71 6.97 -13.24
N LYS A 245 0.58 6.72 -13.02
CA LYS A 245 1.37 5.78 -13.82
C LYS A 245 1.45 4.43 -13.10
N PHE A 246 1.19 3.37 -13.84
CA PHE A 246 1.27 1.99 -13.36
C PHE A 246 2.24 1.23 -14.24
N THR A 247 3.00 0.32 -13.65
CA THR A 247 3.85 -0.59 -14.40
C THR A 247 3.14 -1.92 -14.55
N LEU A 248 2.91 -2.33 -15.80
CA LEU A 248 2.52 -3.68 -16.17
C LEU A 248 3.79 -4.51 -16.33
N ALA A 249 4.00 -5.43 -15.40
CA ALA A 249 5.08 -6.39 -15.42
C ALA A 249 4.54 -7.80 -15.11
N PRO A 250 5.16 -8.86 -15.64
CA PRO A 250 4.84 -10.21 -15.18
C PRO A 250 5.08 -10.26 -13.67
N ALA A 251 4.12 -10.81 -12.93
CA ALA A 251 4.31 -11.10 -11.51
C ALA A 251 5.60 -11.92 -11.41
N ALA A 252 6.54 -11.50 -10.55
CA ALA A 252 7.65 -12.36 -10.20
C ALA A 252 7.02 -13.63 -9.60
N ASP A 253 7.25 -14.77 -10.26
CA ASP A 253 6.80 -16.13 -9.94
C ASP A 253 6.07 -16.28 -8.61
N ASP A 254 4.76 -16.58 -8.66
CA ASP A 254 3.95 -17.12 -7.55
C ASP A 254 4.04 -16.45 -6.17
N ALA A 255 4.44 -15.17 -6.09
CA ALA A 255 4.22 -14.37 -4.88
C ALA A 255 2.74 -13.97 -4.83
N GLN A 256 2.01 -14.61 -3.92
CA GLN A 256 0.59 -14.40 -3.60
C GLN A 256 0.13 -12.94 -3.81
N PRO A 257 -1.08 -12.70 -4.35
CA PRO A 257 -1.68 -11.36 -4.46
C PRO A 257 -1.99 -10.69 -3.09
N GLY A 258 -1.42 -11.19 -1.99
CA GLY A 258 -1.47 -10.61 -0.66
C GLY A 258 -0.32 -9.62 -0.46
N ILE A 259 0.92 -10.07 -0.29
CA ILE A 259 1.93 -9.36 0.53
C ILE A 259 2.72 -8.28 -0.24
N GLY A 260 2.12 -7.69 -1.27
CA GLY A 260 2.73 -6.61 -2.03
C GLY A 260 2.50 -5.27 -1.36
N VAL A 261 3.54 -4.72 -0.70
CA VAL A 261 3.64 -3.26 -0.52
C VAL A 261 3.62 -2.65 -1.92
N ILE A 262 2.41 -2.29 -2.39
CA ILE A 262 2.25 -1.57 -3.65
C ILE A 262 2.91 -0.21 -3.40
N PRO A 263 3.99 0.13 -4.12
CA PRO A 263 4.70 1.37 -3.88
C PRO A 263 3.72 2.53 -4.03
N ILE A 264 3.73 3.37 -3.01
CA ILE A 264 3.02 4.66 -3.00
C ILE A 264 3.37 5.36 -4.31
N ILE A 265 2.37 5.60 -5.17
CA ILE A 265 2.54 6.46 -6.35
C ILE A 265 2.77 7.86 -5.79
N GLY A 266 4.03 8.17 -5.55
CA GLY A 266 4.49 9.41 -4.95
C GLY A 266 6.00 9.30 -4.79
N ASN A 267 6.71 10.30 -5.30
CA ASN A 267 8.17 10.37 -5.25
C ASN A 267 8.62 10.56 -3.79
N VAL A 268 8.62 9.50 -2.99
CA VAL A 268 9.38 9.48 -1.74
C VAL A 268 10.84 9.58 -2.19
N PRO A 269 11.56 10.66 -1.86
CA PRO A 269 12.95 10.78 -2.25
C PRO A 269 13.65 9.53 -1.72
N ARG A 270 14.18 8.71 -2.63
CA ARG A 270 15.08 7.62 -2.27
C ARG A 270 16.26 8.29 -1.57
N GLY A 271 16.24 8.27 -0.24
CA GLY A 271 17.43 8.52 0.55
C GLY A 271 18.51 7.62 -0.01
N ARG A 272 19.60 8.23 -0.48
CA ARG A 272 20.79 7.50 -0.94
C ARG A 272 21.28 6.62 0.20
N TYR A 273 20.91 5.35 0.20
CA TYR A 273 21.73 4.33 0.83
C TYR A 273 22.81 3.97 -0.20
N GLY A 274 23.85 4.80 -0.21
CA GLY A 274 25.07 4.49 -0.91
C GLY A 274 25.70 3.25 -0.28
N THR A 275 25.79 2.19 -1.07
CA THR A 275 26.80 1.15 -0.86
C THR A 275 28.15 1.74 -1.23
N GLY A 276 29.13 1.67 -0.33
CA GLY A 276 30.53 1.91 -0.70
C GLY A 276 31.44 2.16 0.48
N GLY A 277 32.35 1.21 0.71
CA GLY A 277 33.55 1.36 1.55
C GLY A 277 33.62 0.39 2.69
#